data_AF-A0A925P6N9-F1
#
_entry.id   AF-A0A925P6N9-F1
#
_cell.length_a   1.000
_cell.length_b   1.000
_cell.length_c   1.000
_cell.angle_alpha   90.00
_cell.angle_beta   90.00
_cell.angle_gamma   90.00
#
_symmetry.space_group_name_H-M   'P 1'
#
loop_
_entity.id
_entity.type
_entity.pdbx_description
1 polymer ?
#
loop_
_entity_poly.entity_id
_entity_poly.type
_entity_poly.pdbx_seq_one_letter_code
_entity_poly.pdbx_strand_id
1 'polypeptide(L)' 'FGDFSPSRGDLVLSKTGELLGIMVTTDTCALITNFLPQRTLALGPDLKSAPTSETLETVAKRYQMLAPGVR' A
#
# COMPACT_ATOMS: atom_id res chain seq x y z
N PHE A 1 10.46 22.79 -2.73
CA PHE A 1 10.41 21.39 -3.20
C PHE A 1 11.45 20.63 -2.40
N GLY A 2 10.99 19.65 -1.61
CA GLY A 2 11.85 18.85 -0.75
C GLY A 2 12.62 17.82 -1.56
N ASP A 3 13.80 17.47 -1.08
CA ASP A 3 14.62 16.42 -1.66
C ASP A 3 13.83 15.10 -1.60
N PHE A 4 13.54 14.52 -2.76
CA PHE A 4 12.90 13.22 -2.84
C PHE A 4 14.02 12.19 -2.74
N SER A 5 14.12 11.53 -1.59
CA SER A 5 15.12 10.48 -1.32
C SER A 5 14.47 9.10 -1.38
N PRO A 6 14.07 8.61 -2.57
CA PRO A 6 13.30 7.38 -2.71
C PRO A 6 14.10 6.18 -2.23
N SER A 7 13.40 5.29 -1.55
CA SER A 7 13.87 3.98 -1.14
C SER A 7 13.01 2.89 -1.76
N ARG A 8 13.58 1.68 -1.88
CA ARG A 8 12.80 0.52 -2.33
C ARG A 8 11.59 0.33 -1.41
N GLY A 9 10.41 0.22 -2.02
CA GLY A 9 9.14 0.04 -1.32
C GLY A 9 8.33 1.32 -1.13
N ASP A 10 8.89 2.49 -1.44
CA ASP A 10 8.15 3.74 -1.33
C ASP A 10 6.96 3.77 -2.31
N LEU A 11 5.79 4.19 -1.81
CA LEU A 11 4.62 4.42 -2.63
C LEU A 11 4.75 5.76 -3.35
N VAL A 12 4.51 5.76 -4.67
CA VAL A 12 4.55 6.97 -5.49
C VAL A 12 3.12 7.44 -5.72
N LEU A 13 2.82 8.64 -5.23
CA LEU A 13 1.50 9.26 -5.33
C LEU A 13 1.51 10.49 -6.26
N SER A 14 0.42 10.71 -6.98
CA SER A 14 0.20 11.98 -7.70
C SER A 14 -0.11 13.11 -6.73
N LYS A 15 -0.07 14.36 -7.21
CA LYS A 15 -0.46 15.54 -6.41
C LYS A 15 -1.92 15.49 -5.95
N THR A 16 -2.76 14.75 -6.65
CA THR A 16 -4.18 14.52 -6.34
C THR A 16 -4.40 13.31 -5.44
N GLY A 17 -3.34 12.57 -5.09
CA GLY A 17 -3.39 11.43 -4.16
C GLY A 17 -3.63 10.08 -4.83
N GLU A 18 -3.53 9.98 -6.16
CA GLU A 18 -3.66 8.71 -6.87
C GLU A 18 -2.39 7.87 -6.69
N LEU A 19 -2.55 6.56 -6.50
CA LEU A 19 -1.41 5.64 -6.48
C LEU A 19 -0.91 5.41 -7.90
N LEU A 20 0.31 5.88 -8.18
CA LEU A 20 0.96 5.74 -9.47
C LEU A 20 1.85 4.49 -9.54
N GLY A 21 2.50 4.12 -8.43
CA GLY A 21 3.48 3.03 -8.46
C GLY A 21 4.20 2.79 -7.15
N ILE A 22 5.18 1.89 -7.21
CA ILE A 22 6.06 1.54 -6.09
C ILE A 22 7.51 1.61 -6.57
N MET A 23 8.37 2.26 -5.79
CA MET A 23 9.81 2.27 -6.05
C MET A 23 10.40 0.86 -5.90
N VAL A 24 11.04 0.34 -6.94
CA VAL A 24 11.74 -0.96 -6.91
C VAL A 24 13.21 -0.77 -6.56
N THR A 25 13.77 0.38 -6.93
CA THR A 25 15.08 0.89 -6.52
C THR A 25 14.97 2.39 -6.25
N THR A 26 16.08 3.05 -5.91
CA THR A 26 16.12 4.52 -5.81
C THR A 26 15.79 5.20 -7.14
N ASP A 27 16.10 4.53 -8.27
CA ASP A 27 16.06 5.17 -9.59
C ASP A 27 14.94 4.61 -10.49
N THR A 28 14.24 3.56 -10.04
CA THR A 28 13.22 2.87 -10.85
C THR A 28 11.93 2.68 -10.09
N CYS A 29 10.83 3.01 -10.77
CA CYS A 29 9.46 2.87 -10.28
C CYS A 29 8.71 1.85 -11.13
N ALA A 30 8.07 0.88 -10.48
CA ALA A 30 7.08 0.02 -11.12
C ALA A 30 5.74 0.75 -11.18
N LEU A 31 5.26 1.03 -12.39
CA LEU A 31 3.99 1.70 -12.61
C LEU A 31 2.81 0.76 -12.34
N ILE A 32 1.86 1.23 -11.55
CA ILE A 32 0.58 0.56 -11.30
C ILE A 32 -0.47 1.24 -12.18
N THR A 33 -0.84 0.60 -13.28
CA THR A 33 -1.79 1.16 -14.27
C THR A 33 -3.24 0.85 -13.94
N ASN A 34 -3.49 -0.17 -13.12
CA ASN A 34 -4.83 -0.55 -12.69
C ASN A 34 -4.80 -0.88 -11.20
N PHE A 35 -5.32 0.03 -10.38
CA PHE A 35 -5.44 -0.15 -8.95
C PHE A 35 -6.92 -0.33 -8.56
N LEU A 36 -7.29 -1.55 -8.20
CA LEU A 36 -8.60 -1.87 -7.65
C LEU A 36 -8.48 -2.06 -6.13
N PRO A 37 -8.89 -1.07 -5.31
CA PRO A 37 -8.76 -1.18 -3.86
C PRO A 37 -9.61 -2.34 -3.32
N GLN A 38 -8.97 -3.30 -2.68
CA GLN A 38 -9.66 -4.49 -2.15
C GLN A 38 -10.26 -4.26 -0.76
N ARG A 39 -9.63 -3.37 0.02
CA ARG A 39 -10.02 -2.97 1.37
C ARG A 39 -9.69 -1.49 1.55
N THR A 40 -10.50 -0.80 2.34
CA THR A 40 -10.29 0.60 2.71
C THR A 40 -10.22 0.67 4.23
N LEU A 41 -9.18 1.34 4.74
CA LEU A 41 -9.07 1.65 6.15
C LEU A 41 -9.54 3.08 6.36
N ALA A 42 -10.54 3.27 7.22
CA ALA A 42 -10.98 4.60 7.61
C ALA A 42 -9.93 5.21 8.55
N LEU A 43 -9.29 6.29 8.11
CA LEU A 43 -8.41 7.10 8.94
C LEU A 43 -9.20 8.31 9.44
N GLY A 44 -8.97 8.73 10.69
CA GLY A 44 -9.72 9.83 11.28
C GLY A 44 -9.56 9.90 12.79
N PRO A 45 -10.27 10.82 13.47
CA PRO A 45 -10.15 11.03 14.91
C PRO A 45 -10.65 9.84 15.73
N ASP A 46 -11.60 9.05 15.20
CA ASP A 46 -12.12 7.86 15.85
C ASP A 46 -11.62 6.58 15.18
N LEU A 47 -10.44 6.14 15.60
CA LEU A 47 -9.84 4.88 15.15
C LEU A 47 -10.30 3.67 15.97
N LYS A 48 -10.90 3.89 17.14
CA LYS A 48 -11.29 2.80 18.06
C LYS A 48 -12.55 2.08 17.61
N SER A 49 -13.46 2.81 16.96
CA SER A 49 -14.68 2.22 16.37
C SER A 49 -14.44 1.59 15.00
N ALA A 50 -13.32 1.89 14.35
CA ALA A 50 -12.97 1.33 13.06
C ALA A 50 -12.46 -0.12 13.18
N PRO A 51 -12.96 -1.08 12.36
CA PRO A 51 -12.54 -2.48 12.39
C PRO A 51 -11.18 -2.73 11.71
N THR A 52 -10.20 -1.86 12.02
CA THR A 52 -8.87 -1.88 11.39
C THR A 52 -8.12 -3.18 11.70
N SER A 53 -8.16 -3.65 12.96
CA SER A 53 -7.48 -4.90 13.36
C SER A 53 -8.04 -6.10 12.60
N GLU A 54 -9.36 -6.25 12.56
CA GLU A 54 -10.02 -7.36 11.86
C GLU A 54 -9.70 -7.34 10.35
N THR A 55 -9.68 -6.15 9.75
CA THR A 55 -9.33 -5.98 8.34
C THR A 55 -7.89 -6.42 8.08
N LEU A 56 -6.93 -5.98 8.91
CA LEU A 56 -5.52 -6.33 8.78
C LEU A 56 -5.27 -7.82 9.04
N GLU A 57 -5.92 -8.41 10.04
CA GLU A 57 -5.84 -9.85 10.32
C GLU A 57 -6.35 -10.68 9.15
N THR A 58 -7.45 -10.26 8.52
CA THR A 58 -7.99 -10.93 7.33
C THR A 58 -6.99 -10.89 6.18
N VAL A 59 -6.36 -9.73 5.94
CA VAL A 59 -5.33 -9.59 4.89
C VAL A 59 -4.10 -10.43 5.21
N ALA A 60 -3.62 -10.40 6.46
CA ALA A 60 -2.47 -11.18 6.90
C ALA A 60 -2.69 -12.69 6.75
N LYS A 61 -3.86 -13.20 7.16
CA LYS A 61 -4.24 -14.62 6.97
C LYS A 61 -4.23 -15.01 5.49
N ARG A 62 -4.76 -14.16 4.61
CA ARG A 62 -4.73 -14.43 3.16
C ARG A 62 -3.31 -14.50 2.61
N TYR A 63 -2.44 -13.58 3.02
CA TYR A 63 -1.04 -13.60 2.61
C TYR A 63 -0.33 -14.88 3.08
N GLN A 64 -0.57 -15.31 4.32
CA GLN A 64 0.01 -16.55 4.87
C GLN A 64 -0.45 -17.82 4.14
N MET A 65 -1.64 -17.80 3.54
CA MET A 65 -2.18 -18.92 2.75
C MET A 65 -1.65 -18.95 1.30
N LEU A 66 -0.90 -17.94 0.85
CA LEU A 66 -0.28 -17.96 -0.47
C LEU A 66 0.79 -19.04 -0.54
N ALA A 67 0.93 -19.66 -1.72
CA ALA A 67 1.94 -20.67 -1.95
C ALA A 67 3.36 -20.12 -1.67
N PRO A 68 4.33 -20.95 -1.22
CA PRO A 68 5.66 -20.48 -0.85
C PRO A 68 6.44 -19.74 -1.94
N GLY A 69 6.12 -19.97 -3.22
CA GLY A 69 6.72 -19.25 -4.35
C GLY A 69 5.95 -17.99 -4.79
N VAL A 70 4.86 -17.67 -4.10
CA VAL A 70 4.02 -16.48 -4.34
C VAL A 70 4.07 -15.50 -3.17
N ARG A 71 4.31 -15.99 -1.94
CA ARG A 71 4.55 -15.12 -0.77
C ARG A 71 5.89 -14.40 -0.83
#